data_AF-A0A7C3EVC2-F1
#
_entry.id   AF-A0A7C3EVC2-F1
#
_cell.length_a   1.000
_cell.length_b   1.000
_cell.length_c   1.000
_cell.angle_alpha   90.00
_cell.angle_beta   90.00
_cell.angle_gamma   90.00
#
_symmetry.space_group_name_H-M   'P 1'
#
loop_
_entity.id
_entity.type
_entity.pdbx_description
1 polymer ?
#
loop_
_entity_poly.entity_id
_entity_poly.type
_entity_poly.pdbx_seq_one_letter_code
_entity_poly.pdbx_strand_id
1 'polypeptide(L)'
;ELWNDARTTSNASAWYFAAFFGFLHGLGFAGALSEFGIPDRAFFWALAGFNVGVEFGQLGWVLLLFSGKHAVERSAAAAIVRQCVAAGVGVAGAALVPQRLAPVSRLLIPFP
;
A
#
# COMPACT_ATOMS: atom_id res chain seq x y z
N GLU A 1 34.24 5.51 3.51
CA GLU A 1 33.78 5.02 2.19
C GLU A 1 32.82 3.82 2.29
N LEU A 2 33.05 2.84 3.17
CA LEU A 2 32.16 1.67 3.37
C LEU A 2 30.70 1.97 3.74
N TRP A 3 30.38 3.16 4.27
CA TRP A 3 29.01 3.57 4.61
C TRP A 3 28.19 4.08 3.40
N ASN A 4 28.85 4.45 2.29
CA ASN A 4 28.14 4.91 1.09
C ASN A 4 27.67 3.76 0.19
N ASP A 5 28.31 2.60 0.25
CA ASP A 5 27.96 1.41 -0.54
C ASP A 5 26.71 0.67 -0.05
N ALA A 6 26.24 0.93 1.18
CA ALA A 6 25.02 0.30 1.70
C ALA A 6 23.72 0.82 1.04
N ARG A 7 23.81 1.85 0.18
CA ARG A 7 22.66 2.45 -0.53
C ARG A 7 22.42 1.89 -1.94
N THR A 8 23.27 0.98 -2.41
CA THR A 8 23.22 0.38 -3.75
C THR A 8 22.96 -1.13 -3.71
N THR A 9 22.22 -1.62 -2.72
CA THR A 9 21.65 -2.97 -2.83
C THR A 9 20.62 -2.95 -3.97
N SER A 10 20.84 -3.78 -4.98
CA SER A 10 19.91 -3.97 -6.09
C SER A 10 18.53 -4.30 -5.53
N ASN A 11 17.56 -3.40 -5.69
CA ASN A 11 16.18 -3.50 -5.17
C ASN A 11 15.36 -4.63 -5.80
N ALA A 12 15.98 -5.67 -6.36
CA ALA A 12 15.30 -6.79 -7.01
C ALA A 12 14.26 -7.42 -6.08
N SER A 13 14.54 -7.54 -4.78
CA SER A 13 13.58 -8.00 -3.78
C SER A 13 12.32 -7.14 -3.69
N ALA A 14 12.46 -5.81 -3.80
CA ALA A 14 11.33 -4.88 -3.81
C ALA A 14 10.50 -5.02 -5.09
N TRP A 15 11.14 -5.21 -6.24
CA TRP A 15 10.46 -5.46 -7.51
C TRP A 15 9.70 -6.78 -7.51
N TYR A 16 10.31 -7.86 -7.00
CA TYR A 16 9.63 -9.15 -6.85
C TYR A 16 8.46 -9.06 -5.88
N PHE A 17 8.62 -8.35 -4.75
CA PHE A 17 7.54 -8.14 -3.80
C PHE A 17 6.38 -7.35 -4.42
N ALA A 18 6.67 -6.26 -5.16
CA ALA A 18 5.66 -5.48 -5.85
C ALA A 18 4.92 -6.29 -6.91
N ALA A 19 5.64 -7.09 -7.71
CA ALA A 19 5.05 -7.97 -8.72
C ALA A 19 4.17 -9.06 -8.10
N PHE A 20 4.66 -9.73 -7.05
CA PHE A 20 3.91 -10.77 -6.34
C PHE A 20 2.66 -10.21 -5.67
N PHE A 21 2.78 -9.09 -4.97
CA PHE A 21 1.64 -8.42 -4.34
C PHE A 21 0.62 -7.96 -5.38
N GLY A 22 1.07 -7.33 -6.47
CA GLY A 22 0.22 -6.90 -7.57
C GLY A 22 -0.52 -8.06 -8.23
N PHE A 23 0.16 -9.20 -8.43
CA PHE A 23 -0.45 -10.41 -8.98
C PHE A 23 -1.51 -11.01 -8.05
N LEU A 24 -1.19 -11.22 -6.76
CA LEU A 24 -2.14 -11.76 -5.78
C LEU A 24 -3.36 -10.85 -5.63
N HIS A 25 -3.14 -9.54 -5.61
CA HIS A 25 -4.21 -8.58 -5.50
C HIS A 25 -5.11 -8.58 -6.75
N GLY A 26 -4.50 -8.62 -7.95
CA GLY A 26 -5.21 -8.74 -9.22
C GLY A 26 -6.05 -10.01 -9.31
N LEU A 27 -5.54 -11.14 -8.78
CA LEU A 27 -6.29 -12.40 -8.71
C LEU A 27 -7.47 -12.33 -7.74
N GLY A 28 -7.26 -11.76 -6.54
CA GLY A 28 -8.34 -11.58 -5.56
C GLY A 28 -9.44 -10.65 -6.07
N PHE A 29 -9.07 -9.59 -6.78
CA PHE A 29 -10.03 -8.69 -7.42
C PHE A 29 -10.77 -9.36 -8.58
N ALA A 30 -10.08 -10.11 -9.44
CA ALA A 30 -10.72 -10.87 -10.52
C ALA A 30 -11.72 -11.90 -9.97
N GLY A 31 -11.39 -12.56 -8.86
CA GLY A 31 -12.30 -13.44 -8.12
C GLY A 31 -13.55 -12.71 -7.65
N ALA A 32 -13.38 -11.59 -6.93
CA ALA A 32 -14.51 -10.77 -6.47
C ALA A 32 -15.36 -10.24 -7.66
N LEU A 33 -14.73 -9.85 -8.76
CA LEU A 33 -15.41 -9.35 -9.96
C LEU A 33 -16.23 -10.43 -10.66
N SER A 34 -15.79 -11.70 -10.58
CA SER A 34 -16.50 -12.85 -11.14
C SER A 34 -17.82 -13.14 -10.41
N GLU A 35 -17.93 -12.75 -9.14
CA GLU A 35 -19.15 -12.90 -8.34
C GLU A 35 -20.24 -11.89 -8.71
N PHE A 36 -19.91 -10.81 -9.44
CA PHE A 36 -20.88 -9.79 -9.86
C PHE A 36 -21.76 -10.21 -11.06
N GLY A 37 -21.62 -11.43 -11.59
CA GLY A 37 -22.46 -11.95 -12.67
C GLY A 37 -22.28 -11.23 -14.01
N ILE A 38 -21.13 -10.60 -14.23
CA ILE A 38 -20.81 -9.87 -15.46
C ILE A 38 -20.65 -10.87 -16.61
N PRO A 39 -21.22 -10.62 -17.81
CA PRO A 39 -21.03 -11.48 -18.97
C PRO A 39 -19.54 -11.64 -19.31
N ASP A 40 -19.07 -12.86 -19.63
CA ASP A 40 -17.64 -13.17 -19.86
C ASP A 40 -16.95 -12.20 -20.85
N ARG A 41 -17.68 -11.77 -21.88
CA ARG A 41 -17.18 -10.81 -22.88
C ARG A 41 -16.87 -9.42 -22.32
N ALA A 42 -17.51 -9.03 -21.21
CA ALA A 42 -17.35 -7.74 -20.55
C ALA A 42 -16.40 -7.83 -19.34
N PHE A 43 -16.13 -9.03 -18.84
CA PHE A 43 -15.24 -9.27 -17.69
C PHE A 43 -13.83 -8.71 -17.92
N PHE A 44 -13.24 -9.01 -19.09
CA PHE A 44 -11.92 -8.49 -19.45
C PHE A 44 -11.87 -6.95 -19.44
N TRP A 45 -12.91 -6.31 -19.99
CA TRP A 45 -13.00 -4.85 -20.04
C TRP A 45 -13.23 -4.23 -18.67
N ALA A 46 -14.02 -4.87 -17.81
CA ALA A 46 -14.22 -4.43 -16.44
C ALA A 46 -12.92 -4.53 -15.63
N LEU A 47 -12.17 -5.63 -15.79
CA LEU A 47 -10.87 -5.82 -15.15
C LEU A 47 -9.83 -4.82 -15.66
N ALA A 48 -9.77 -4.58 -16.98
CA ALA A 48 -8.87 -3.61 -17.58
C ALA A 48 -9.21 -2.17 -17.13
N GLY A 49 -10.50 -1.80 -17.15
CA GLY A 49 -10.97 -0.49 -16.70
C GLY A 49 -10.68 -0.23 -15.22
N PHE A 50 -10.81 -1.25 -14.38
CA PHE A 50 -10.42 -1.16 -12.98
C PHE A 50 -8.91 -0.90 -12.81
N ASN A 51 -8.05 -1.69 -13.47
CA ASN A 51 -6.60 -1.50 -13.39
C ASN A 51 -6.18 -0.11 -13.88
N VAL A 52 -6.78 0.38 -14.96
CA VAL A 52 -6.55 1.74 -15.45
C VAL A 52 -6.99 2.79 -14.43
N GLY A 53 -8.16 2.61 -13.80
CA GLY A 53 -8.63 3.49 -12.72
C GLY A 53 -7.67 3.50 -11.52
N VAL A 54 -7.14 2.34 -11.13
CA VAL A 54 -6.14 2.22 -10.06
C VAL A 54 -4.85 2.96 -10.43
N GLU A 55 -4.34 2.77 -11.64
CA GLU A 55 -3.14 3.45 -12.14
C GLU A 55 -3.31 4.98 -12.08
N PHE A 56 -4.46 5.50 -12.51
CA PHE A 56 -4.78 6.92 -12.38
C PHE A 56 -4.83 7.39 -10.93
N GLY A 57 -5.42 6.60 -10.04
CA GLY A 57 -5.44 6.89 -8.61
C GLY A 57 -4.04 6.96 -8.01
N GLN A 58 -3.18 5.99 -8.34
CA GLN A 58 -1.79 5.94 -7.90
C GLN A 58 -0.99 7.14 -8.41
N LEU A 59 -1.09 7.47 -9.70
CA LEU A 59 -0.44 8.63 -10.30
C LEU A 59 -0.92 9.93 -9.64
N GLY A 60 -2.22 10.09 -9.41
CA GLY A 60 -2.78 11.23 -8.70
C GLY A 60 -2.22 11.36 -7.29
N TRP A 61 -2.05 10.24 -6.59
CA TRP A 61 -1.49 10.21 -5.24
C TRP A 61 0.00 10.57 -5.22
N VAL A 62 0.78 10.04 -6.15
CA VAL A 62 2.20 10.41 -6.29
C VAL A 62 2.33 11.91 -6.57
N LEU A 63 1.51 12.46 -7.48
CA LEU A 63 1.52 13.90 -7.78
C LEU A 63 1.17 14.75 -6.56
N LEU A 64 0.15 14.36 -5.80
CA LEU A 64 -0.25 15.04 -4.56
C LEU A 64 0.86 15.03 -3.52
N LEU A 65 1.46 13.87 -3.26
CA LEU A 65 2.55 13.73 -2.30
C LEU A 65 3.80 14.49 -2.74
N PHE A 66 4.14 14.41 -4.03
CA PHE A 66 5.30 15.10 -4.60
C PHE A 66 5.14 16.63 -4.54
N SER A 67 3.96 17.13 -4.92
CA SER A 67 3.64 18.56 -4.89
C SER A 67 3.56 19.07 -3.45
N GLY A 68 2.91 18.32 -2.56
CA GLY A 68 2.80 18.64 -1.13
C GLY A 68 4.17 18.67 -0.45
N LYS A 69 5.04 17.70 -0.74
CA LYS A 69 6.43 17.70 -0.29
C LYS A 69 7.16 18.97 -0.74
N HIS A 70 7.13 19.29 -2.04
CA HIS A 70 7.80 20.47 -2.58
C HIS A 70 7.27 21.80 -1.99
N ALA A 71 5.96 21.88 -1.74
CA ALA A 71 5.35 23.05 -1.12
C ALA A 71 5.75 23.20 0.35
N VAL A 72 5.79 22.09 1.09
CA VAL A 72 6.10 22.07 2.52
C VAL A 72 7.59 22.29 2.79
N GLU A 73 8.47 21.74 1.96
CA GLU A 73 9.94 21.89 2.10
C GLU A 73 10.43 23.33 1.96
N ARG A 74 9.62 24.21 1.35
CA ARG A 74 9.89 25.64 1.27
C ARG A 74 9.41 26.43 2.51
N SER A 75 8.79 25.77 3.48
CA SER A 75 8.19 26.39 4.66
C SER A 75 8.87 25.95 5.96
N ALA A 76 8.91 26.83 6.96
CA ALA A 76 9.40 26.50 8.30
C ALA A 76 8.58 25.38 8.99
N ALA A 77 7.39 25.07 8.47
CA ALA A 77 6.51 24.01 8.97
C ALA A 77 6.94 22.58 8.56
N ALA A 78 7.94 22.42 7.69
CA ALA A 78 8.37 21.11 7.20
C ALA A 78 8.74 20.12 8.31
N ALA A 79 9.42 20.60 9.34
CA ALA A 79 9.79 19.78 10.49
C ALA A 79 8.56 19.29 11.28
N ILE A 80 7.58 20.17 11.50
CA ILE A 80 6.34 19.88 12.21
C ILE A 80 5.49 18.89 11.41
N VAL A 81 5.28 19.14 10.11
CA VAL A 81 4.52 18.24 9.23
C VAL A 81 5.13 16.84 9.21
N ARG A 82 6.46 16.72 9.09
CA ARG A 82 7.13 15.42 9.14
C ARG A 82 6.94 14.70 10.47
N GLN A 83 7.04 15.41 11.60
CA GLN A 83 6.83 14.83 12.92
C GLN A 83 5.38 14.39 13.13
N CYS A 84 4.40 15.20 12.72
CA CYS A 84 2.99 14.85 12.79
C CYS A 84 2.66 13.62 11.94
N VAL A 85 3.17 13.53 10.71
CA VAL A 85 2.97 12.36 9.85
C VAL A 85 3.61 11.12 10.47
N ALA A 86 4.85 11.20 10.94
CA ALA A 86 5.54 10.08 11.58
C ALA A 86 4.83 9.61 12.85
N ALA A 87 4.40 10.55 13.70
CA ALA A 87 3.62 10.26 14.90
C ALA A 87 2.28 9.61 14.56
N GLY A 88 1.57 10.14 13.56
CA GLY A 88 0.30 9.58 13.10
C GLY A 88 0.42 8.15 12.59
N VAL A 89 1.43 7.86 11.77
CA VAL A 89 1.71 6.50 11.29
C VAL A 89 2.06 5.58 12.46
N GLY A 90 2.88 6.04 13.41
CA GLY A 90 3.25 5.27 14.60
C GLY A 90 2.04 4.93 15.48
N VAL A 91 1.17 5.91 15.74
CA VAL A 91 -0.06 5.71 16.54
C VAL A 91 -1.03 4.78 15.83
N ALA A 92 -1.28 4.98 14.54
CA ALA A 92 -2.16 4.11 13.77
C ALA A 92 -1.63 2.66 13.75
N GLY A 93 -0.32 2.48 13.54
CA GLY A 93 0.33 1.18 13.61
C GLY A 93 0.16 0.52 14.98
N ALA A 94 0.45 1.25 16.06
CA ALA A 94 0.28 0.75 17.42
C ALA A 94 -1.16 0.37 17.76
N ALA A 95 -2.15 1.13 17.25
CA ALA A 95 -3.57 0.84 17.46
C ALA A 95 -4.06 -0.39 16.68
N LEU A 96 -3.52 -0.62 15.47
CA LEU A 96 -3.89 -1.75 14.63
C LEU A 96 -3.31 -3.08 15.12
N VAL A 97 -2.13 -3.08 15.74
CA VAL A 97 -1.45 -4.31 16.18
C VAL A 97 -2.32 -5.16 17.14
N PRO A 98 -2.90 -4.63 18.22
CA PRO A 98 -3.81 -5.38 19.09
C PRO A 98 -5.02 -5.94 18.34
N GLN A 99 -5.60 -5.15 17.44
CA GLN A 99 -6.79 -5.53 16.67
C GLN A 99 -6.48 -6.65 15.65
N ARG A 100 -5.24 -6.73 15.16
CA ARG A 100 -4.78 -7.78 14.24
C ARG A 100 -4.26 -9.04 14.96
N LEU A 101 -3.80 -8.91 16.21
CA LEU A 101 -3.35 -10.04 17.03
C LEU A 101 -4.46 -10.72 17.82
N ALA A 102 -5.54 -10.01 18.16
CA ALA A 102 -6.67 -10.55 18.93
C ALA A 102 -7.35 -11.80 18.30
N PRO A 103 -7.49 -11.92 16.96
CA PRO A 103 -8.00 -13.15 16.34
C PRO A 103 -7.01 -14.31 16.43
N VAL A 104 -5.71 -14.04 16.40
CA VAL A 104 -4.64 -15.06 16.43
C VAL A 104 -4.48 -15.64 17.83
N SER A 105 -4.58 -14.81 18.87
CA SER A 105 -4.49 -15.27 20.27
C SER A 105 -5.69 -16.16 20.67
N ARG A 106 -6.88 -15.93 20.08
CA ARG A 106 -8.06 -16.80 20.25
C ARG A 106 -7.92 -18.18 19.59
N LEU A 107 -6.99 -18.34 18.65
CA LEU A 107 -6.72 -19.61 17.99
C LEU A 107 -5.70 -20.47 18.75
N LEU A 108 -4.81 -19.82 19.52
CA LEU A 108 -3.72 -20.47 20.28
C LEU A 108 -4.10 -20.83 21.73
N ILE A 109 -5.13 -20.20 22.29
CA ILE A 109 -5.66 -20.52 23.62
C ILE A 109 -7.10 -21.04 23.41
N PRO A 110 -7.30 -22.37 23.30
CA PRO A 110 -8.65 -22.91 23.38
C PRO A 110 -9.17 -22.59 24.79
N PHE A 111 -10.24 -21.80 24.87
CA PHE A 111 -10.96 -21.61 26.12
C PHE A 111 -11.40 -22.99 26.68
N PRO A 112 -11.35 -23.22 28.00
CA PRO A 112 -12.02 -24.37 28.61
C PRO A 112 -13.54 -24.28 28.45
#